data_AF-A0A372LME3-F1
#
_entry.id   AF-A0A372LME3-F1
#
_cell.length_a   1.000
_cell.length_b   1.000
_cell.length_c   1.000
_cell.angle_alpha   90.00
_cell.angle_beta   90.00
_cell.angle_gamma   90.00
#
_symmetry.space_group_name_H-M   'P 1'
#
loop_
_entity.id
_entity.type
_entity.pdbx_description
1 polymer ?
#
loop_
_entity_poly.entity_id
_entity_poly.type
_entity_poly.pdbx_seq_one_letter_code
_entity_poly.pdbx_strand_id
1 'polypeptide(L)'
;MAKSFQKFLTVSATAALVATAVAPAASAEGHTFTDVNDRYDEAVSFLYANGMISGKTSTKFGTGLNLTRGDAAVILANALELDTETAPDAGFKDLNSRVKGAVNALAAEGIISGVTKDTFAPNQLLTRGAMAKFLVTSFGLEDFAEETPFTDVGGVFAPYIEALYGTGITSGKTPSKYGTYIEITRGDFANLLYNTIMFVEENIYFAVAESAAITNSKTLTVTLDEAVPQEFTAQDAADTLYLGVEYKDGTVEELIPSKATLSNDRKTLTFEHKDLAGKEGTLWIDDVELAFDHAAPVAGAGTITLEGGSAVNFDFAGKNTASATLPATNGIANLNGIVLNVADSSFTANQTVNVILKSTDVEAAKSAEGKPWGVLELKNGKWNLVDKEIYNFIPTGNYTFEAQFKDSNNNATNLTFDFKVGE
;
A
#
# COMPACT_ATOMS: atom_id res chain seq x y z
N MET A 1 0.03 -14.15 4.62
CA MET A 1 1.01 -14.52 3.57
C MET A 1 2.09 -13.45 3.51
N ALA A 2 3.35 -13.80 3.21
CA ALA A 2 4.39 -12.79 3.00
C ALA A 2 4.06 -11.93 1.77
N LYS A 3 4.20 -10.59 1.88
CA LYS A 3 3.85 -9.67 0.80
C LYS A 3 4.66 -9.91 -0.48
N SER A 4 5.91 -10.33 -0.34
CA SER A 4 6.76 -10.66 -1.48
C SER A 4 6.28 -11.90 -2.24
N PHE A 5 5.63 -12.85 -1.57
CA PHE A 5 5.08 -14.04 -2.22
C PHE A 5 3.77 -13.73 -2.94
N GLN A 6 2.93 -12.84 -2.39
CA GLN A 6 1.79 -12.29 -3.14
C GLN A 6 2.27 -11.62 -4.44
N LYS A 7 3.33 -10.80 -4.36
CA LYS A 7 3.96 -10.19 -5.54
C LYS A 7 4.50 -11.22 -6.53
N PHE A 8 5.23 -12.23 -6.06
CA PHE A 8 5.75 -13.31 -6.91
C PHE A 8 4.62 -13.94 -7.73
N LEU A 9 3.51 -14.29 -7.07
CA LEU A 9 2.41 -14.92 -7.77
C LEU A 9 1.68 -13.97 -8.73
N THR A 10 1.42 -12.72 -8.34
CA THR A 10 0.79 -11.71 -9.23
C THR A 10 1.64 -11.46 -10.49
N VAL A 11 2.96 -11.37 -10.36
CA VAL A 11 3.89 -11.21 -11.50
C VAL A 11 3.94 -12.48 -12.37
N SER A 12 3.93 -13.67 -11.76
CA SER A 12 3.95 -14.93 -12.52
C SER A 12 2.67 -15.15 -13.34
N ALA A 13 1.50 -14.76 -12.81
CA ALA A 13 0.22 -14.88 -13.49
C ALA A 13 0.09 -13.91 -14.69
N THR A 14 0.55 -12.67 -14.55
CA THR A 14 0.59 -11.68 -15.64
C THR A 14 1.57 -12.08 -16.75
N ALA A 15 2.75 -12.61 -16.40
CA ALA A 15 3.71 -13.10 -17.39
C ALA A 15 3.18 -14.31 -18.21
N ALA A 16 2.35 -15.16 -17.60
CA ALA A 16 1.72 -16.30 -18.30
C ALA A 16 0.68 -15.88 -19.36
N LEU A 17 -0.01 -14.74 -19.17
CA LEU A 17 -0.99 -14.23 -20.14
C LEU A 17 -0.35 -13.53 -21.35
N VAL A 18 0.86 -12.97 -21.20
CA VAL A 18 1.59 -12.29 -22.31
C VAL A 18 2.43 -13.27 -23.14
N ALA A 19 2.75 -14.46 -22.62
CA ALA A 19 3.61 -15.44 -23.29
C ALA A 19 2.87 -16.36 -24.30
N THR A 20 2.14 -15.81 -25.28
CA THR A 20 1.73 -16.55 -26.49
C THR A 20 2.60 -16.24 -27.72
N ALA A 21 3.85 -15.83 -27.49
CA ALA A 21 4.80 -15.53 -28.55
C ALA A 21 6.07 -16.39 -28.45
N VAL A 22 6.00 -17.58 -29.07
CA VAL A 22 7.11 -18.32 -29.69
C VAL A 22 8.44 -18.32 -28.91
N ALA A 23 8.43 -18.86 -27.68
CA ALA A 23 9.62 -19.55 -27.21
C ALA A 23 9.66 -20.93 -27.88
N PRO A 24 10.78 -21.39 -28.46
CA PRO A 24 10.97 -22.83 -28.61
C PRO A 24 10.71 -23.42 -27.23
N ALA A 25 9.98 -24.54 -27.15
CA ALA A 25 9.94 -25.32 -25.93
C ALA A 25 11.39 -25.65 -25.54
N ALA A 26 11.99 -24.80 -24.71
CA ALA A 26 13.13 -25.17 -23.91
C ALA A 26 12.57 -26.29 -23.06
N SER A 27 12.81 -27.51 -23.52
CA SER A 27 12.56 -28.72 -22.77
C SER A 27 12.96 -28.41 -21.33
N ALA A 28 12.03 -28.56 -20.39
CA ALA A 28 12.36 -28.53 -18.98
C ALA A 28 13.45 -29.59 -18.78
N GLU A 29 14.73 -29.17 -18.82
CA GLU A 29 15.83 -30.06 -18.48
C GLU A 29 15.70 -30.25 -16.98
N GLY A 30 15.12 -31.40 -16.60
CA GLY A 30 15.12 -31.88 -15.23
C GLY A 30 16.53 -31.81 -14.65
N HIS A 31 16.63 -31.75 -13.34
CA HIS A 31 17.92 -31.59 -12.67
C HIS A 31 18.92 -32.70 -13.05
N THR A 32 20.22 -32.42 -12.91
CA THR A 32 21.30 -33.40 -13.14
C THR A 32 21.62 -34.26 -11.92
N PHE A 33 20.80 -34.19 -10.87
CA PHE A 33 21.08 -34.84 -9.59
C PHE A 33 20.84 -36.35 -9.64
N THR A 34 21.87 -37.11 -9.34
CA THR A 34 21.87 -38.59 -9.42
C THR A 34 21.43 -39.28 -8.13
N ASP A 35 21.20 -38.50 -7.06
CA ASP A 35 20.76 -38.96 -5.74
C ASP A 35 19.32 -38.52 -5.40
N VAL A 36 18.58 -38.07 -6.42
CA VAL A 36 17.15 -37.82 -6.36
C VAL A 36 16.44 -39.03 -6.96
N ASN A 37 15.47 -39.58 -6.24
CA ASN A 37 14.62 -40.65 -6.72
C ASN A 37 13.20 -40.11 -6.95
N ASP A 38 12.33 -40.94 -7.52
CA ASP A 38 10.96 -40.56 -7.93
C ASP A 38 10.16 -39.87 -6.81
N ARG A 39 10.42 -40.17 -5.53
CA ARG A 39 9.75 -39.54 -4.40
C ARG A 39 10.03 -38.04 -4.27
N TYR A 40 11.19 -37.59 -4.73
CA TYR A 40 11.68 -36.23 -4.59
C TYR A 40 11.81 -35.50 -5.93
N ASP A 41 11.73 -36.22 -7.05
CA ASP A 41 12.08 -35.72 -8.38
C ASP A 41 11.27 -34.50 -8.82
N GLU A 42 9.95 -34.56 -8.65
CA GLU A 42 9.04 -33.47 -9.02
C GLU A 42 9.34 -32.19 -8.24
N ALA A 43 9.33 -32.27 -6.91
CA ALA A 43 9.62 -31.14 -6.04
C ALA A 43 11.02 -30.56 -6.25
N VAL A 44 12.04 -31.42 -6.39
CA VAL A 44 13.41 -30.95 -6.62
C VAL A 44 13.55 -30.32 -7.99
N SER A 45 12.93 -30.89 -9.03
CA SER A 45 12.95 -30.33 -10.39
C SER A 45 12.28 -28.96 -10.43
N PHE A 46 11.10 -28.82 -9.83
CA PHE A 46 10.38 -27.54 -9.73
C PHE A 46 11.22 -26.48 -9.02
N LEU A 47 11.68 -26.78 -7.80
CA LEU A 47 12.42 -25.81 -6.99
C LEU A 47 13.79 -25.47 -7.59
N TYR A 48 14.44 -26.41 -8.29
CA TYR A 48 15.71 -26.18 -8.97
C TYR A 48 15.54 -25.33 -10.23
N ALA A 49 14.56 -25.64 -11.07
CA ALA A 49 14.27 -24.91 -12.29
C ALA A 49 13.90 -23.45 -12.01
N ASN A 50 13.19 -23.20 -10.91
CA ASN A 50 12.84 -21.85 -10.46
C ASN A 50 13.93 -21.17 -9.60
N GLY A 51 15.14 -21.74 -9.51
CA GLY A 51 16.27 -21.12 -8.78
C GLY A 51 16.10 -21.04 -7.27
N MET A 52 15.04 -21.62 -6.70
CA MET A 52 14.74 -21.58 -5.27
C MET A 52 15.73 -22.42 -4.46
N ILE A 53 16.21 -23.53 -5.03
CA ILE A 53 17.15 -24.43 -4.37
C ILE A 53 18.24 -24.93 -5.34
N SER A 54 19.49 -24.94 -4.89
CA SER A 54 20.61 -25.50 -5.67
C SER A 54 21.05 -26.88 -5.16
N GLY A 55 21.81 -27.61 -5.99
CA GLY A 55 22.49 -28.83 -5.56
C GLY A 55 23.61 -28.55 -4.55
N LYS A 56 23.99 -29.57 -3.77
CA LYS A 56 25.22 -29.51 -2.96
C LYS A 56 26.48 -29.63 -3.82
N THR A 57 26.35 -30.26 -4.99
CA THR A 57 27.32 -30.27 -6.09
C THR A 57 26.58 -30.23 -7.43
N SER A 58 27.30 -30.22 -8.56
CA SER A 58 26.70 -30.27 -9.89
C SER A 58 25.92 -31.55 -10.20
N THR A 59 26.09 -32.64 -9.43
CA THR A 59 25.43 -33.94 -9.69
C THR A 59 24.77 -34.54 -8.45
N LYS A 60 24.79 -33.84 -7.31
CA LYS A 60 24.19 -34.29 -6.05
C LYS A 60 23.36 -33.19 -5.40
N PHE A 61 22.11 -33.53 -5.09
CA PHE A 61 21.20 -32.69 -4.33
C PHE A 61 21.40 -32.85 -2.82
N GLY A 62 21.68 -34.07 -2.36
CA GLY A 62 21.80 -34.42 -0.94
C GLY A 62 20.46 -34.67 -0.26
N THR A 63 19.54 -35.41 -0.91
CA THR A 63 18.17 -35.68 -0.42
C THR A 63 18.12 -36.20 1.03
N GLY A 64 19.07 -37.05 1.42
CA GLY A 64 19.17 -37.61 2.77
C GLY A 64 19.94 -36.76 3.79
N LEU A 65 20.50 -35.61 3.41
CA LEU A 65 21.24 -34.74 4.33
C LEU A 65 20.28 -33.89 5.15
N ASN A 66 20.56 -33.72 6.44
CA ASN A 66 19.79 -32.80 7.29
C ASN A 66 20.07 -31.34 6.90
N LEU A 67 19.04 -30.51 7.00
CA LEU A 67 19.16 -29.07 6.78
C LEU A 67 19.53 -28.33 8.06
N THR A 68 20.32 -27.26 7.91
CA THR A 68 20.50 -26.27 8.97
C THR A 68 19.44 -25.17 8.86
N ARG A 69 19.21 -24.44 9.96
CA ARG A 69 18.36 -23.24 9.98
C ARG A 69 18.79 -22.21 8.92
N GLY A 70 20.10 -22.02 8.74
CA GLY A 70 20.65 -21.12 7.72
C GLY A 70 20.41 -21.61 6.28
N ASP A 71 20.46 -22.92 6.03
CA ASP A 71 20.12 -23.45 4.70
C ASP A 71 18.64 -23.23 4.38
N ALA A 72 17.74 -23.47 5.32
CA ALA A 72 16.31 -23.23 5.12
C ALA A 72 15.99 -21.75 4.92
N ALA A 73 16.65 -20.85 5.67
CA ALA A 73 16.48 -19.40 5.49
C ALA A 73 16.85 -18.95 4.08
N VAL A 74 17.97 -19.43 3.52
CA VAL A 74 18.35 -19.09 2.14
C VAL A 74 17.33 -19.60 1.13
N ILE A 75 16.87 -20.84 1.29
CA ILE A 75 15.90 -21.43 0.34
C ILE A 75 14.57 -20.68 0.40
N LEU A 76 14.09 -20.33 1.60
CA LEU A 76 12.84 -19.58 1.76
C LEU A 76 12.96 -18.15 1.23
N ALA A 77 14.08 -17.47 1.49
CA ALA A 77 14.28 -16.14 0.93
C ALA A 77 14.27 -16.13 -0.61
N ASN A 78 14.85 -17.17 -1.23
CA ASN A 78 14.78 -17.34 -2.69
C ASN A 78 13.36 -17.69 -3.16
N ALA A 79 12.66 -18.62 -2.49
CA ALA A 79 11.31 -19.03 -2.84
C ALA A 79 10.28 -17.89 -2.71
N LEU A 80 10.54 -16.92 -1.83
CA LEU A 80 9.72 -15.73 -1.62
C LEU A 80 10.24 -14.51 -2.38
N GLU A 81 11.29 -14.66 -3.21
CA GLU A 81 11.96 -13.60 -3.97
C GLU A 81 12.29 -12.34 -3.15
N LEU A 82 12.76 -12.53 -1.92
CA LEU A 82 13.08 -11.42 -1.03
C LEU A 82 14.36 -10.70 -1.46
N ASP A 83 14.36 -9.36 -1.33
CA ASP A 83 15.60 -8.58 -1.42
C ASP A 83 16.51 -8.91 -0.22
N THR A 84 17.55 -9.68 -0.51
CA THR A 84 18.56 -10.08 0.48
C THR A 84 19.77 -9.16 0.53
N GLU A 85 19.89 -8.20 -0.39
CA GLU A 85 21.02 -7.29 -0.50
C GLU A 85 20.83 -6.05 0.37
N THR A 86 19.61 -5.51 0.42
CA THR A 86 19.31 -4.25 1.12
C THR A 86 18.48 -4.41 2.39
N ALA A 87 18.15 -5.66 2.77
CA ALA A 87 17.36 -5.94 3.97
C ALA A 87 17.97 -5.35 5.25
N PRO A 88 17.14 -4.75 6.15
CA PRO A 88 17.62 -4.15 7.39
C PRO A 88 18.26 -5.18 8.31
N ASP A 89 19.30 -4.78 9.04
CA ASP A 89 20.01 -5.69 9.96
C ASP A 89 19.08 -6.14 11.11
N ALA A 90 18.84 -7.45 11.21
CA ALA A 90 17.98 -8.04 12.23
C ALA A 90 18.63 -8.11 13.62
N GLY A 91 19.91 -7.73 13.75
CA GLY A 91 20.63 -7.64 15.02
C GLY A 91 21.25 -8.96 15.52
N PHE A 92 21.20 -10.03 14.71
CA PHE A 92 21.83 -11.30 15.04
C PHE A 92 23.36 -11.25 14.85
N LYS A 93 24.11 -11.67 15.87
CA LYS A 93 25.58 -11.55 15.92
C LYS A 93 26.32 -12.73 15.30
N ASP A 94 25.63 -13.83 15.03
CA ASP A 94 26.21 -15.12 14.62
C ASP A 94 26.02 -15.45 13.14
N LEU A 95 25.55 -14.48 12.33
CA LEU A 95 25.35 -14.66 10.90
C LEU A 95 26.65 -14.54 10.12
N ASN A 96 26.90 -15.52 9.25
CA ASN A 96 27.95 -15.41 8.22
C ASN A 96 27.41 -14.74 6.95
N SER A 97 28.32 -14.35 6.05
CA SER A 97 27.97 -13.64 4.81
C SER A 97 26.97 -14.38 3.93
N ARG A 98 27.00 -15.72 3.89
CA ARG A 98 26.10 -16.53 3.06
C ARG A 98 24.64 -16.42 3.50
N VAL A 99 24.39 -16.36 4.81
CA VAL A 99 23.02 -16.41 5.37
C VAL A 99 22.50 -15.05 5.81
N LYS A 100 23.39 -14.04 5.95
CA LYS A 100 23.04 -12.75 6.55
C LYS A 100 21.88 -12.07 5.82
N GLY A 101 21.97 -11.94 4.49
CA GLY A 101 20.93 -11.30 3.69
C GLY A 101 19.58 -11.98 3.81
N ALA A 102 19.54 -13.29 3.59
CA ALA A 102 18.32 -14.09 3.70
C ALA A 102 17.66 -14.02 5.08
N VAL A 103 18.46 -14.13 6.15
CA VAL A 103 17.94 -14.05 7.52
C VAL A 103 17.42 -12.65 7.83
N ASN A 104 18.12 -11.60 7.41
CA ASN A 104 17.67 -10.23 7.60
C ASN A 104 16.34 -9.97 6.89
N ALA A 105 16.22 -10.39 5.63
CA ALA A 105 15.01 -10.20 4.83
C ALA A 105 13.81 -10.94 5.44
N LEU A 106 13.97 -12.22 5.77
CA LEU A 106 12.91 -13.00 6.41
C LEU A 106 12.51 -12.45 7.79
N ALA A 107 13.45 -11.87 8.53
CA ALA A 107 13.16 -11.23 9.83
C ALA A 107 12.41 -9.91 9.66
N ALA A 108 12.71 -9.14 8.61
CA ALA A 108 12.00 -7.90 8.28
C ALA A 108 10.52 -8.17 7.92
N GLU A 109 10.25 -9.30 7.25
CA GLU A 109 8.90 -9.80 6.97
C GLU A 109 8.23 -10.49 8.19
N GLY A 110 8.91 -10.61 9.32
CA GLY A 110 8.37 -11.26 10.52
C GLY A 110 8.25 -12.80 10.44
N ILE A 111 8.80 -13.42 9.40
CA ILE A 111 8.67 -14.85 9.11
C ILE A 111 9.52 -15.68 10.08
N ILE A 112 10.73 -15.20 10.40
CA ILE A 112 11.66 -15.90 11.28
C ILE A 112 12.02 -15.10 12.52
N SER A 113 12.40 -15.83 13.58
CA SER A 113 12.96 -15.27 14.79
C SER A 113 14.23 -16.04 15.22
N GLY A 114 15.09 -15.36 15.97
CA GLY A 114 16.26 -15.97 16.59
C GLY A 114 15.90 -16.96 17.69
N VAL A 115 16.89 -17.78 18.08
CA VAL A 115 16.81 -18.63 19.28
C VAL A 115 16.98 -17.80 20.56
N THR A 116 17.63 -16.64 20.44
CA THR A 116 17.62 -15.55 21.42
C THR A 116 17.38 -14.23 20.68
N LYS A 117 17.37 -13.11 21.42
CA LYS A 117 17.26 -11.77 20.82
C LYS A 117 18.39 -11.44 19.83
N ASP A 118 19.60 -11.97 20.03
CA ASP A 118 20.79 -11.62 19.25
C ASP A 118 21.50 -12.83 18.62
N THR A 119 20.89 -14.02 18.65
CA THR A 119 21.43 -15.26 18.08
C THR A 119 20.38 -15.97 17.22
N PHE A 120 20.73 -16.27 15.97
CA PHE A 120 19.87 -17.02 15.05
C PHE A 120 20.16 -18.54 15.02
N ALA A 121 21.41 -18.93 15.28
CA ALA A 121 21.97 -20.27 15.20
C ALA A 121 21.92 -20.89 13.78
N PRO A 122 22.56 -20.30 12.75
CA PRO A 122 22.44 -20.75 11.36
C PRO A 122 23.02 -22.14 11.08
N ASN A 123 23.91 -22.64 11.94
CA ASN A 123 24.53 -23.96 11.81
C ASN A 123 23.77 -25.06 12.56
N GLN A 124 22.75 -24.71 13.35
CA GLN A 124 21.94 -25.70 14.05
C GLN A 124 21.03 -26.42 13.05
N LEU A 125 20.88 -27.74 13.22
CA LEU A 125 19.95 -28.55 12.44
C LEU A 125 18.51 -28.11 12.68
N LEU A 126 17.70 -28.24 11.64
CA LEU A 126 16.32 -27.79 11.63
C LEU A 126 15.36 -28.95 11.88
N THR A 127 14.56 -28.85 12.94
CA THR A 127 13.54 -29.84 13.26
C THR A 127 12.33 -29.70 12.34
N ARG A 128 11.56 -30.78 12.15
CA ARG A 128 10.30 -30.73 11.39
C ARG A 128 9.27 -29.76 11.98
N GLY A 129 9.21 -29.62 13.31
CA GLY A 129 8.32 -28.63 13.94
C GLY A 129 8.73 -27.19 13.63
N ALA A 130 10.03 -26.90 13.67
CA ALA A 130 10.54 -25.58 13.27
C ALA A 130 10.36 -25.33 11.77
N MET A 131 10.45 -26.37 10.94
CA MET A 131 10.09 -26.30 9.53
C MET A 131 8.63 -25.92 9.32
N ALA A 132 7.71 -26.59 10.02
CA ALA A 132 6.28 -26.31 9.91
C ALA A 132 6.00 -24.83 10.20
N LYS A 133 6.62 -24.30 11.26
CA LYS A 133 6.56 -22.87 11.56
C LYS A 133 7.02 -22.01 10.38
N PHE A 134 8.18 -22.30 9.81
CA PHE A 134 8.71 -21.50 8.69
C PHE A 134 7.78 -21.51 7.48
N LEU A 135 7.24 -22.67 7.08
CA LEU A 135 6.33 -22.76 5.94
C LEU A 135 5.03 -22.00 6.23
N VAL A 136 4.39 -22.27 7.37
CA VAL A 136 3.11 -21.63 7.70
C VAL A 136 3.25 -20.10 7.77
N THR A 137 4.28 -19.58 8.43
CA THR A 137 4.46 -18.11 8.52
C THR A 137 4.88 -17.49 7.20
N SER A 138 5.66 -18.18 6.36
CA SER A 138 6.05 -17.69 5.03
C SER A 138 4.83 -17.54 4.12
N PHE A 139 3.95 -18.55 4.14
CA PHE A 139 2.85 -18.66 3.19
C PHE A 139 1.49 -18.24 3.77
N GLY A 140 1.42 -17.89 5.06
CA GLY A 140 0.21 -17.41 5.71
C GLY A 140 -0.87 -18.48 5.88
N LEU A 141 -0.48 -19.66 6.36
CA LEU A 141 -1.39 -20.82 6.44
C LEU A 141 -2.03 -21.00 7.82
N GLU A 142 -1.91 -20.04 8.73
CA GLU A 142 -2.33 -20.17 10.13
C GLU A 142 -3.82 -20.51 10.28
N ASP A 143 -4.67 -19.99 9.39
CA ASP A 143 -6.13 -20.17 9.45
C ASP A 143 -6.60 -21.57 9.02
N PHE A 144 -5.71 -22.39 8.47
CA PHE A 144 -5.99 -23.78 8.09
C PHE A 144 -5.73 -24.77 9.24
N ALA A 145 -5.54 -24.29 10.48
CA ALA A 145 -5.23 -25.15 11.61
C ALA A 145 -6.39 -26.10 11.96
N GLU A 146 -6.12 -27.41 11.86
CA GLU A 146 -7.03 -28.48 12.31
C GLU A 146 -6.35 -29.40 13.31
N GLU A 147 -7.11 -29.90 14.30
CA GLU A 147 -6.61 -30.83 15.32
C GLU A 147 -6.03 -32.09 14.66
N THR A 148 -4.77 -32.41 15.00
CA THR A 148 -4.08 -33.56 14.40
C THR A 148 -4.20 -34.84 15.25
N PRO A 149 -4.10 -36.03 14.64
CA PRO A 149 -3.99 -37.29 15.38
C PRO A 149 -2.59 -37.54 15.98
N PHE A 150 -1.66 -36.58 15.86
CA PHE A 150 -0.25 -36.79 16.16
C PHE A 150 0.04 -36.63 17.66
N THR A 151 0.40 -37.74 18.29
CA THR A 151 0.69 -37.81 19.74
C THR A 151 1.99 -37.13 20.16
N ASP A 152 2.82 -36.68 19.22
CA ASP A 152 4.07 -35.94 19.45
C ASP A 152 3.99 -34.46 19.03
N VAL A 153 2.78 -33.96 18.77
CA VAL A 153 2.52 -32.53 18.52
C VAL A 153 2.14 -31.84 19.83
N GLY A 154 2.78 -30.70 20.08
CA GLY A 154 2.57 -29.92 21.29
C GLY A 154 3.53 -28.72 21.40
N GLY A 155 3.30 -27.87 22.40
CA GLY A 155 4.12 -26.70 22.64
C GLY A 155 4.07 -25.67 21.50
N VAL A 156 5.18 -24.98 21.27
CA VAL A 156 5.25 -23.83 20.34
C VAL A 156 5.07 -24.20 18.86
N PHE A 157 5.14 -25.49 18.49
CA PHE A 157 5.02 -25.93 17.11
C PHE A 157 3.62 -26.44 16.76
N ALA A 158 2.76 -26.71 17.75
CA ALA A 158 1.43 -27.28 17.54
C ALA A 158 0.59 -26.54 16.48
N PRO A 159 0.35 -25.21 16.59
CA PRO A 159 -0.53 -24.52 15.65
C PRO A 159 -0.02 -24.58 14.20
N TYR A 160 1.29 -24.58 14.00
CA TYR A 160 1.88 -24.64 12.66
C TYR A 160 1.82 -26.05 12.06
N ILE A 161 1.92 -27.08 12.89
CA ILE A 161 1.78 -28.47 12.43
C ILE A 161 0.31 -28.77 12.11
N GLU A 162 -0.61 -28.26 12.93
CA GLU A 162 -2.06 -28.32 12.71
C GLU A 162 -2.47 -27.60 11.41
N ALA A 163 -1.90 -26.43 11.12
CA ALA A 163 -2.10 -25.71 9.86
C ALA A 163 -1.64 -26.53 8.64
N LEU A 164 -0.43 -27.08 8.65
CA LEU A 164 0.02 -27.95 7.55
C LEU A 164 -0.81 -29.24 7.43
N TYR A 165 -1.38 -29.72 8.53
CA TYR A 165 -2.25 -30.89 8.50
C TYR A 165 -3.62 -30.58 7.88
N GLY A 166 -4.27 -29.48 8.28
CA GLY A 166 -5.58 -29.08 7.76
C GLY A 166 -5.56 -28.70 6.28
N THR A 167 -4.42 -28.22 5.76
CA THR A 167 -4.19 -28.04 4.31
C THR A 167 -3.97 -29.35 3.55
N GLY A 168 -3.77 -30.48 4.24
CA GLY A 168 -3.40 -31.75 3.61
C GLY A 168 -1.96 -31.84 3.12
N ILE A 169 -1.13 -30.80 3.30
CA ILE A 169 0.29 -30.76 2.89
C ILE A 169 1.10 -31.86 3.59
N THR A 170 0.72 -32.25 4.82
CA THR A 170 1.38 -33.33 5.58
C THR A 170 0.39 -34.30 6.20
N SER A 171 0.68 -35.59 6.08
CA SER A 171 0.00 -36.69 6.80
C SER A 171 0.84 -37.27 7.96
N GLY A 172 1.96 -36.63 8.29
CA GLY A 172 2.90 -37.08 9.33
C GLY A 172 3.91 -38.10 8.82
N LYS A 173 4.82 -38.56 9.70
CA LYS A 173 5.75 -39.66 9.37
C LYS A 173 5.11 -41.03 9.58
N THR A 174 4.14 -41.10 10.48
CA THR A 174 3.23 -42.24 10.66
C THR A 174 1.83 -41.69 10.94
N PRO A 175 0.78 -42.54 10.92
CA PRO A 175 -0.59 -42.09 11.22
C PRO A 175 -0.78 -41.42 12.59
N SER A 176 0.15 -41.60 13.54
CA SER A 176 0.05 -41.05 14.90
C SER A 176 1.28 -40.25 15.35
N LYS A 177 2.24 -40.01 14.46
CA LYS A 177 3.46 -39.25 14.73
C LYS A 177 3.83 -38.30 13.58
N TYR A 178 3.99 -37.03 13.91
CA TYR A 178 4.51 -36.02 12.98
C TYR A 178 6.04 -36.06 12.88
N GLY A 179 6.73 -36.39 13.98
CA GLY A 179 8.18 -36.29 14.12
C GLY A 179 8.65 -34.89 14.50
N THR A 180 7.93 -34.18 15.37
CA THR A 180 8.11 -32.75 15.72
C THR A 180 9.55 -32.33 15.98
N TYR A 181 10.30 -33.15 16.71
CA TYR A 181 11.67 -32.86 17.12
C TYR A 181 12.73 -33.63 16.32
N ILE A 182 12.32 -34.32 15.26
CA ILE A 182 13.24 -35.02 14.35
C ILE A 182 13.78 -33.99 13.35
N GLU A 183 15.08 -34.03 13.10
CA GLU A 183 15.71 -33.20 12.08
C GLU A 183 15.18 -33.53 10.68
N ILE A 184 14.90 -32.48 9.91
CA ILE A 184 14.36 -32.63 8.56
C ILE A 184 15.49 -32.83 7.55
N THR A 185 15.27 -33.77 6.63
CA THR A 185 16.17 -33.97 5.49
C THR A 185 15.86 -32.94 4.40
N ARG A 186 16.85 -32.67 3.55
CA ARG A 186 16.74 -31.73 2.44
C ARG A 186 15.68 -32.17 1.42
N GLY A 187 15.53 -33.46 1.17
CA GLY A 187 14.47 -34.00 0.31
C GLY A 187 13.07 -33.85 0.93
N ASP A 188 12.91 -34.18 2.21
CA ASP A 188 11.61 -34.02 2.89
C ASP A 188 11.21 -32.53 2.97
N PHE A 189 12.18 -31.61 3.11
CA PHE A 189 11.91 -30.17 3.03
C PHE A 189 11.45 -29.74 1.63
N ALA A 190 12.15 -30.20 0.58
CA ALA A 190 11.79 -29.88 -0.80
C ALA A 190 10.34 -30.26 -1.11
N ASN A 191 9.90 -31.47 -0.74
CA ASN A 191 8.52 -31.89 -0.95
C ASN A 191 7.51 -31.04 -0.16
N LEU A 192 7.80 -30.72 1.11
CA LEU A 192 6.90 -29.88 1.89
C LEU A 192 6.79 -28.46 1.33
N LEU A 193 7.92 -27.86 0.91
CA LEU A 193 7.93 -26.54 0.29
C LEU A 193 7.17 -26.55 -1.04
N TYR A 194 7.44 -27.53 -1.92
CA TYR A 194 6.73 -27.70 -3.18
C TYR A 194 5.22 -27.83 -2.97
N ASN A 195 4.78 -28.76 -2.11
CA ASN A 195 3.36 -28.95 -1.83
C ASN A 195 2.72 -27.72 -1.18
N THR A 196 3.49 -26.95 -0.40
CA THR A 196 3.03 -25.68 0.16
C THR A 196 2.81 -24.65 -0.95
N ILE A 197 3.75 -24.51 -1.87
CA ILE A 197 3.61 -23.60 -3.02
C ILE A 197 2.42 -24.03 -3.88
N MET A 198 2.29 -25.31 -4.23
CA MET A 198 1.17 -25.83 -5.03
C MET A 198 -0.17 -25.63 -4.32
N PHE A 199 -0.27 -25.92 -3.02
CA PHE A 199 -1.49 -25.66 -2.25
C PHE A 199 -1.88 -24.19 -2.34
N VAL A 200 -0.91 -23.30 -2.17
CA VAL A 200 -1.18 -21.86 -2.19
C VAL A 200 -1.55 -21.39 -3.60
N GLU A 201 -0.88 -21.87 -4.65
CA GLU A 201 -1.24 -21.58 -6.04
C GLU A 201 -2.67 -22.06 -6.38
N GLU A 202 -3.08 -23.23 -5.89
CA GLU A 202 -4.42 -23.78 -6.13
C GLU A 202 -5.52 -23.09 -5.30
N ASN A 203 -5.15 -22.45 -4.18
CA ASN A 203 -6.10 -21.85 -3.22
C ASN A 203 -5.99 -20.32 -3.14
N ILE A 204 -5.28 -19.68 -4.06
CA ILE A 204 -5.32 -18.22 -4.22
C ILE A 204 -6.29 -17.84 -5.33
N TYR A 205 -7.05 -16.77 -5.06
CA TYR A 205 -7.81 -16.05 -6.06
C TYR A 205 -7.05 -14.78 -6.49
N PHE A 206 -6.81 -14.63 -7.78
CA PHE A 206 -6.31 -13.39 -8.37
C PHE A 206 -7.50 -12.59 -8.89
N ALA A 207 -7.73 -11.42 -8.31
CA ALA A 207 -8.65 -10.46 -8.87
C ALA A 207 -8.06 -9.91 -10.19
N VAL A 208 -8.88 -9.78 -11.22
CA VAL A 208 -8.48 -9.17 -12.49
C VAL A 208 -9.32 -7.92 -12.72
N ALA A 209 -8.66 -6.78 -12.87
CA ALA A 209 -9.35 -5.53 -13.16
C ALA A 209 -9.85 -5.48 -14.61
N GLU A 210 -11.17 -5.43 -14.80
CA GLU A 210 -11.78 -5.12 -16.11
C GLU A 210 -11.75 -3.61 -16.38
N SER A 211 -12.04 -2.81 -15.34
CA SER A 211 -11.93 -1.36 -15.39
C SER A 211 -11.78 -0.77 -14.00
N ALA A 212 -11.39 0.49 -13.91
CA ALA A 212 -11.28 1.18 -12.63
C ALA A 212 -11.65 2.66 -12.75
N ALA A 213 -11.96 3.27 -11.61
CA ALA A 213 -12.33 4.66 -11.49
C ALA A 213 -11.78 5.26 -10.19
N ILE A 214 -11.22 6.46 -10.31
CA ILE A 214 -10.77 7.25 -9.16
C ILE A 214 -11.99 7.89 -8.51
N THR A 215 -12.22 7.56 -7.25
CA THR A 215 -13.34 8.12 -6.47
C THR A 215 -12.93 9.41 -5.76
N ASN A 216 -11.73 9.45 -5.20
CA ASN A 216 -11.09 10.62 -4.60
C ASN A 216 -9.58 10.34 -4.40
N SER A 217 -8.84 11.24 -3.75
CA SER A 217 -7.38 11.13 -3.54
C SER A 217 -6.91 9.92 -2.71
N LYS A 218 -7.84 9.19 -2.07
CA LYS A 218 -7.56 8.03 -1.21
C LYS A 218 -8.32 6.79 -1.64
N THR A 219 -9.21 6.86 -2.63
CA THR A 219 -10.16 5.77 -2.88
C THR A 219 -10.30 5.49 -4.36
N LEU A 220 -10.18 4.22 -4.70
CA LEU A 220 -10.42 3.68 -6.03
C LEU A 220 -11.60 2.71 -5.99
N THR A 221 -12.29 2.63 -7.12
CA THR A 221 -13.25 1.56 -7.39
C THR A 221 -12.74 0.78 -8.59
N VAL A 222 -12.70 -0.55 -8.49
CA VAL A 222 -12.28 -1.47 -9.54
C VAL A 222 -13.45 -2.41 -9.84
N THR A 223 -13.83 -2.49 -11.11
CA THR A 223 -14.75 -3.51 -11.61
C THR A 223 -13.92 -4.71 -12.05
N LEU A 224 -14.26 -5.87 -11.50
CA LEU A 224 -13.63 -7.15 -11.75
C LEU A 224 -14.35 -7.90 -12.86
N ASP A 225 -13.59 -8.64 -13.67
CA ASP A 225 -14.13 -9.48 -14.74
C ASP A 225 -15.08 -10.58 -14.21
N GLU A 226 -14.70 -11.18 -13.09
CA GLU A 226 -15.43 -12.21 -12.36
C GLU A 226 -15.77 -11.77 -10.94
N ALA A 227 -16.78 -12.43 -10.36
CA ALA A 227 -17.16 -12.17 -8.98
C ALA A 227 -16.13 -12.83 -8.04
N VAL A 228 -15.68 -12.10 -7.02
CA VAL A 228 -14.79 -12.67 -5.99
C VAL A 228 -15.49 -13.90 -5.35
N PRO A 229 -14.84 -15.07 -5.25
CA PRO A 229 -15.44 -16.25 -4.62
C PRO A 229 -15.78 -16.00 -3.14
N GLN A 230 -16.75 -16.74 -2.59
CA GLN A 230 -17.35 -16.43 -1.27
C GLN A 230 -16.38 -16.60 -0.10
N GLU A 231 -15.41 -17.48 -0.27
CA GLU A 231 -14.35 -17.81 0.68
C GLU A 231 -13.31 -16.69 0.82
N PHE A 232 -13.19 -15.78 -0.16
CA PHE A 232 -12.26 -14.65 -0.10
C PHE A 232 -12.98 -13.39 0.40
N THR A 233 -12.28 -12.61 1.22
CA THR A 233 -12.74 -11.29 1.65
C THR A 233 -12.49 -10.23 0.57
N ALA A 234 -13.06 -9.04 0.76
CA ALA A 234 -12.73 -7.90 -0.08
C ALA A 234 -11.23 -7.53 0.01
N GLN A 235 -10.63 -7.71 1.19
CA GLN A 235 -9.22 -7.38 1.38
C GLN A 235 -8.31 -8.38 0.65
N ASP A 236 -8.65 -9.67 0.69
CA ASP A 236 -7.88 -10.69 -0.05
C ASP A 236 -7.85 -10.39 -1.55
N ALA A 237 -8.99 -10.03 -2.12
CA ALA A 237 -9.07 -9.62 -3.52
C ALA A 237 -8.26 -8.34 -3.80
N ALA A 238 -8.35 -7.32 -2.93
CA ALA A 238 -7.61 -6.07 -3.09
C ALA A 238 -6.09 -6.28 -3.06
N ASP A 239 -5.61 -7.14 -2.15
CA ASP A 239 -4.19 -7.41 -1.98
C ASP A 239 -3.57 -8.17 -3.16
N THR A 240 -4.40 -8.73 -4.06
CA THR A 240 -3.92 -9.42 -5.27
C THR A 240 -3.69 -8.48 -6.46
N LEU A 241 -4.31 -7.30 -6.45
CA LEU A 241 -4.18 -6.30 -7.51
C LEU A 241 -2.85 -5.57 -7.40
N TYR A 242 -2.14 -5.40 -8.51
CA TYR A 242 -0.96 -4.54 -8.54
C TYR A 242 -1.38 -3.08 -8.71
N LEU A 243 -1.02 -2.23 -7.74
CA LEU A 243 -1.34 -0.80 -7.77
C LEU A 243 -0.06 0.05 -7.79
N GLY A 244 0.33 0.49 -8.98
CA GLY A 244 1.46 1.39 -9.21
C GLY A 244 1.03 2.83 -9.38
N VAL A 245 1.87 3.78 -8.96
CA VAL A 245 1.72 5.20 -9.28
C VAL A 245 3.02 5.77 -9.83
N GLU A 246 2.93 6.55 -10.90
CA GLU A 246 4.01 7.41 -11.39
C GLU A 246 3.53 8.84 -11.28
N TYR A 247 4.22 9.59 -10.44
CA TYR A 247 3.99 11.01 -10.27
C TYR A 247 4.57 11.78 -11.45
N LYS A 248 4.03 12.96 -11.75
CA LYS A 248 4.56 13.82 -12.84
C LYS A 248 6.02 14.22 -12.70
N ASP A 249 6.59 14.16 -11.49
CA ASP A 249 8.03 14.37 -11.27
C ASP A 249 8.91 13.16 -11.65
N GLY A 250 8.29 12.08 -12.15
CA GLY A 250 8.94 10.82 -12.55
C GLY A 250 9.15 9.83 -11.41
N THR A 251 8.74 10.16 -10.19
CA THR A 251 8.81 9.24 -9.05
C THR A 251 7.79 8.11 -9.23
N VAL A 252 8.22 6.86 -9.03
CA VAL A 252 7.35 5.68 -9.06
C VAL A 252 7.26 5.08 -7.66
N GLU A 253 6.05 4.73 -7.24
CA GLU A 253 5.75 4.08 -5.97
C GLU A 253 4.65 3.02 -6.15
N GLU A 254 4.68 1.96 -5.34
CA GLU A 254 3.58 1.02 -5.23
C GLU A 254 2.68 1.45 -4.07
N LEU A 255 1.38 1.49 -4.31
CA LEU A 255 0.39 1.80 -3.28
C LEU A 255 -0.21 0.51 -2.75
N ILE A 256 -0.34 0.42 -1.42
CA ILE A 256 -0.92 -0.74 -0.76
C ILE A 256 -2.38 -0.46 -0.40
N PRO A 257 -3.34 -1.29 -0.84
CA PRO A 257 -4.71 -1.22 -0.37
C PRO A 257 -4.79 -1.39 1.15
N SER A 258 -5.44 -0.46 1.87
CA SER A 258 -5.50 -0.48 3.33
C SER A 258 -6.84 -0.95 3.90
N LYS A 259 -7.92 -0.80 3.13
CA LYS A 259 -9.27 -1.19 3.53
C LYS A 259 -10.15 -1.36 2.30
N ALA A 260 -10.69 -2.55 2.11
CA ALA A 260 -11.52 -2.88 0.96
C ALA A 260 -12.96 -3.25 1.31
N THR A 261 -13.87 -3.02 0.36
CA THR A 261 -15.27 -3.45 0.39
C THR A 261 -15.68 -4.01 -0.96
N LEU A 262 -16.63 -4.94 -0.97
CA LEU A 262 -17.21 -5.51 -2.19
C LEU A 262 -18.67 -5.12 -2.33
N SER A 263 -19.11 -4.92 -3.57
CA SER A 263 -20.52 -4.84 -3.93
C SER A 263 -21.26 -6.16 -3.63
N ASN A 264 -22.59 -6.10 -3.63
CA ASN A 264 -23.43 -7.28 -3.37
C ASN A 264 -23.24 -8.41 -4.40
N ASP A 265 -22.96 -8.07 -5.66
CA ASP A 265 -22.63 -9.03 -6.72
C ASP A 265 -21.15 -9.45 -6.73
N ARG A 266 -20.35 -8.87 -5.82
CA ARG A 266 -18.92 -9.15 -5.61
C ARG A 266 -18.05 -8.90 -6.85
N LYS A 267 -18.53 -8.08 -7.79
CA LYS A 267 -17.78 -7.67 -9.00
C LYS A 267 -17.20 -6.26 -8.90
N THR A 268 -17.58 -5.48 -7.89
CA THR A 268 -17.02 -4.14 -7.70
C THR A 268 -16.30 -4.09 -6.37
N LEU A 269 -15.00 -3.86 -6.44
CA LEU A 269 -14.13 -3.69 -5.30
C LEU A 269 -13.88 -2.19 -5.10
N THR A 270 -14.11 -1.68 -3.90
CA THR A 270 -13.73 -0.31 -3.52
C THR A 270 -12.73 -0.40 -2.39
N PHE A 271 -11.56 0.23 -2.54
CA PHE A 271 -10.54 0.20 -1.52
C PHE A 271 -9.84 1.55 -1.31
N GLU A 272 -9.35 1.74 -0.08
CA GLU A 272 -8.55 2.88 0.32
C GLU A 272 -7.05 2.62 0.04
N HIS A 273 -6.30 3.68 -0.30
CA HIS A 273 -4.84 3.66 -0.47
C HIS A 273 -4.20 4.92 0.14
N LYS A 274 -2.87 5.02 0.07
CA LYS A 274 -2.11 6.21 0.50
C LYS A 274 -2.67 7.48 -0.16
N ASP A 275 -2.84 8.56 0.62
CA ASP A 275 -3.37 9.82 0.12
C ASP A 275 -2.50 10.45 -0.97
N LEU A 276 -3.11 10.75 -2.11
CA LEU A 276 -2.49 11.41 -3.25
C LEU A 276 -2.87 12.89 -3.35
N ALA A 277 -3.44 13.49 -2.29
CA ALA A 277 -3.78 14.91 -2.28
C ALA A 277 -2.57 15.80 -2.64
N GLY A 278 -2.80 16.76 -3.54
CA GLY A 278 -1.77 17.66 -4.04
C GLY A 278 -0.82 17.04 -5.08
N LYS A 279 -1.08 15.82 -5.54
CA LYS A 279 -0.28 15.12 -6.54
C LYS A 279 -1.02 14.99 -7.87
N GLU A 280 -0.26 14.81 -8.93
CA GLU A 280 -0.75 14.52 -10.27
C GLU A 280 0.14 13.45 -10.89
N GLY A 281 -0.43 12.62 -11.77
CA GLY A 281 0.29 11.51 -12.38
C GLY A 281 -0.63 10.47 -13.00
N THR A 282 -0.11 9.25 -13.09
CA THR A 282 -0.80 8.09 -13.62
C THR A 282 -0.82 6.97 -12.58
N LEU A 283 -1.98 6.36 -12.40
CA LEU A 283 -2.17 5.13 -11.63
C LEU A 283 -2.29 3.96 -12.60
N TRP A 284 -1.67 2.83 -12.24
CA TRP A 284 -1.87 1.54 -12.89
C TRP A 284 -2.48 0.58 -11.90
N ILE A 285 -3.58 -0.05 -12.30
CA ILE A 285 -4.20 -1.18 -11.61
C ILE A 285 -4.13 -2.35 -12.58
N ASP A 286 -3.17 -3.24 -12.38
CA ASP A 286 -2.78 -4.24 -13.37
C ASP A 286 -2.50 -3.58 -14.74
N ASP A 287 -3.31 -3.88 -15.76
CA ASP A 287 -3.23 -3.31 -17.11
C ASP A 287 -4.11 -2.06 -17.31
N VAL A 288 -4.84 -1.62 -16.28
CA VAL A 288 -5.73 -0.45 -16.34
C VAL A 288 -4.97 0.82 -15.97
N GLU A 289 -4.89 1.76 -16.91
CA GLU A 289 -4.24 3.05 -16.73
C GLU A 289 -5.26 4.17 -16.43
N LEU A 290 -5.01 4.95 -15.36
CA LEU A 290 -5.84 6.07 -14.95
C LEU A 290 -4.99 7.32 -14.70
N ALA A 291 -5.15 8.36 -15.52
CA ALA A 291 -4.60 9.67 -15.22
C ALA A 291 -5.35 10.33 -14.06
N PHE A 292 -4.63 10.99 -13.16
CA PHE A 292 -5.21 11.72 -12.04
C PHE A 292 -4.56 13.08 -11.84
N ASP A 293 -5.38 14.02 -11.39
CA ASP A 293 -4.94 15.33 -10.95
C ASP A 293 -5.65 15.69 -9.64
N HIS A 294 -4.92 15.52 -8.55
CA HIS A 294 -5.29 15.96 -7.21
C HIS A 294 -4.51 17.21 -6.80
N ALA A 295 -3.89 17.93 -7.74
CA ALA A 295 -3.23 19.20 -7.45
C ALA A 295 -4.23 20.18 -6.82
N ALA A 296 -3.74 20.94 -5.84
CA ALA A 296 -4.54 21.95 -5.17
C ALA A 296 -4.91 23.06 -6.18
N PRO A 297 -6.20 23.40 -6.35
CA PRO A 297 -6.63 24.49 -7.22
C PRO A 297 -5.94 25.83 -6.86
N VAL A 298 -5.50 26.59 -7.86
CA VAL A 298 -4.76 27.85 -7.64
C VAL A 298 -5.64 29.08 -7.88
N ALA A 299 -5.86 29.88 -6.84
CA ALA A 299 -6.61 31.12 -6.98
C ALA A 299 -5.82 32.21 -7.69
N GLY A 300 -6.53 33.03 -8.46
CA GLY A 300 -5.95 34.19 -9.14
C GLY A 300 -5.97 35.44 -8.28
N ALA A 301 -5.48 36.54 -8.85
CA ALA A 301 -5.53 37.85 -8.23
C ALA A 301 -6.97 38.26 -7.87
N GLY A 302 -7.13 38.98 -6.77
CA GLY A 302 -8.41 39.53 -6.34
C GLY A 302 -8.36 41.03 -6.12
N THR A 303 -9.54 41.60 -5.89
CA THR A 303 -9.76 43.01 -5.62
C THR A 303 -10.73 43.18 -4.47
N ILE A 304 -10.40 44.06 -3.53
CA ILE A 304 -11.30 44.55 -2.48
C ILE A 304 -11.74 45.96 -2.85
N THR A 305 -13.03 46.16 -2.99
CA THR A 305 -13.61 47.49 -3.26
C THR A 305 -14.08 48.10 -1.96
N LEU A 306 -13.64 49.32 -1.66
CA LEU A 306 -14.06 50.09 -0.50
C LEU A 306 -15.17 51.09 -0.85
N GLU A 307 -16.06 51.39 0.10
CA GLU A 307 -17.07 52.43 -0.10
C GLU A 307 -16.40 53.81 -0.26
N GLY A 308 -16.70 54.52 -1.35
CA GLY A 308 -16.15 55.86 -1.61
C GLY A 308 -14.64 55.91 -1.92
N GLY A 309 -13.99 54.75 -2.11
CA GLY A 309 -12.54 54.64 -2.33
C GLY A 309 -12.15 53.89 -3.60
N SER A 310 -10.83 53.75 -3.81
CA SER A 310 -10.27 52.91 -4.90
C SER A 310 -10.21 51.43 -4.49
N ALA A 311 -10.24 50.53 -5.47
CA ALA A 311 -10.04 49.11 -5.23
C ALA A 311 -8.60 48.80 -4.79
N VAL A 312 -8.46 47.91 -3.82
CA VAL A 312 -7.18 47.37 -3.36
C VAL A 312 -6.97 46.00 -4.01
N ASN A 313 -5.89 45.84 -4.75
CA ASN A 313 -5.56 44.59 -5.42
C ASN A 313 -4.74 43.67 -4.49
N PHE A 314 -4.91 42.37 -4.66
CA PHE A 314 -4.08 41.36 -4.03
C PHE A 314 -3.88 40.17 -4.98
N ASP A 315 -2.81 39.40 -4.77
CA ASP A 315 -2.51 38.23 -5.57
C ASP A 315 -1.91 37.13 -4.68
N PHE A 316 -2.30 35.89 -4.94
CA PHE A 316 -1.75 34.70 -4.31
C PHE A 316 -0.40 34.33 -4.90
N ALA A 317 -0.05 34.83 -6.09
CA ALA A 317 1.26 34.64 -6.73
C ALA A 317 1.70 33.16 -6.79
N GLY A 318 0.76 32.26 -7.08
CA GLY A 318 0.99 30.81 -7.14
C GLY A 318 1.06 30.11 -5.78
N LYS A 319 0.65 30.78 -4.68
CA LYS A 319 0.54 30.21 -3.33
C LYS A 319 -0.92 30.11 -2.90
N ASN A 320 -1.14 29.75 -1.64
CA ASN A 320 -2.45 29.74 -0.97
C ASN A 320 -2.65 30.91 0.01
N THR A 321 -1.67 31.81 0.11
CA THR A 321 -1.74 33.00 0.96
C THR A 321 -1.50 34.26 0.14
N ALA A 322 -2.33 35.28 0.37
CA ALA A 322 -2.17 36.61 -0.20
C ALA A 322 -2.29 37.66 0.92
N SER A 323 -1.79 38.87 0.66
CA SER A 323 -1.95 39.96 1.63
C SER A 323 -2.17 41.32 1.01
N ALA A 324 -2.87 42.22 1.72
CA ALA A 324 -2.97 43.63 1.33
C ALA A 324 -3.09 44.59 2.52
N THR A 325 -2.96 45.88 2.26
CA THR A 325 -3.28 46.94 3.22
C THR A 325 -4.52 47.68 2.74
N LEU A 326 -5.53 47.77 3.61
CA LEU A 326 -6.76 48.51 3.36
C LEU A 326 -6.66 49.90 4.01
N PRO A 327 -6.84 50.99 3.25
CA PRO A 327 -6.87 52.32 3.83
C PRO A 327 -8.09 52.48 4.75
N ALA A 328 -7.88 53.17 5.88
CA ALA A 328 -8.93 53.50 6.83
C ALA A 328 -9.32 54.99 6.75
N THR A 329 -10.61 55.29 6.93
CA THR A 329 -11.09 56.67 7.16
C THR A 329 -11.70 56.73 8.54
N ASN A 330 -11.22 57.64 9.40
CA ASN A 330 -11.63 57.73 10.81
C ASN A 330 -11.46 56.40 11.57
N GLY A 331 -10.37 55.66 11.31
CA GLY A 331 -10.05 54.40 11.98
C GLY A 331 -10.87 53.18 11.56
N ILE A 332 -11.61 53.27 10.45
CA ILE A 332 -12.49 52.19 9.96
C ILE A 332 -12.36 52.06 8.43
N ALA A 333 -12.37 50.83 7.91
CA ALA A 333 -12.53 50.52 6.50
C ALA A 333 -13.94 49.97 6.21
N ASN A 334 -14.65 50.55 5.24
CA ASN A 334 -15.97 50.10 4.81
C ASN A 334 -15.84 49.26 3.54
N LEU A 335 -16.11 47.95 3.63
CA LEU A 335 -15.99 47.04 2.49
C LEU A 335 -17.27 47.06 1.66
N ASN A 336 -17.15 47.44 0.39
CA ASN A 336 -18.24 47.38 -0.57
C ASN A 336 -18.34 46.00 -1.23
N GLY A 337 -17.21 45.38 -1.59
CA GLY A 337 -17.21 44.04 -2.18
C GLY A 337 -15.84 43.39 -2.28
N ILE A 338 -15.84 42.08 -2.46
CA ILE A 338 -14.64 41.28 -2.74
C ILE A 338 -14.90 40.53 -4.04
N VAL A 339 -13.92 40.60 -4.95
CA VAL A 339 -13.91 39.82 -6.19
C VAL A 339 -12.59 39.07 -6.26
N LEU A 340 -12.66 37.76 -6.47
CA LEU A 340 -11.50 36.88 -6.66
C LEU A 340 -11.55 36.35 -8.08
N ASN A 341 -10.50 36.63 -8.88
CA ASN A 341 -10.39 36.02 -10.20
C ASN A 341 -10.00 34.54 -10.04
N VAL A 342 -10.59 33.71 -10.88
CA VAL A 342 -10.27 32.30 -10.96
C VAL A 342 -9.10 32.14 -11.92
N ALA A 343 -7.91 31.74 -11.42
CA ALA A 343 -6.77 31.44 -12.29
C ALA A 343 -6.86 30.01 -12.86
N ASP A 344 -7.43 29.08 -12.10
CA ASP A 344 -7.63 27.70 -12.49
C ASP A 344 -9.10 27.40 -12.84
N SER A 345 -9.40 26.98 -14.06
CA SER A 345 -10.76 26.60 -14.48
C SER A 345 -11.35 25.41 -13.71
N SER A 346 -10.59 24.71 -12.88
CA SER A 346 -11.07 23.64 -11.98
C SER A 346 -12.02 24.16 -10.88
N PHE A 347 -12.00 25.46 -10.54
CA PHE A 347 -12.94 26.09 -9.58
C PHE A 347 -14.36 26.28 -10.16
N THR A 348 -14.94 25.27 -10.82
CA THR A 348 -16.25 25.36 -11.50
C THR A 348 -17.41 24.76 -10.72
N ALA A 349 -17.19 24.29 -9.49
CA ALA A 349 -18.29 23.76 -8.69
C ALA A 349 -19.26 24.87 -8.26
N ASN A 350 -20.57 24.63 -8.44
CA ASN A 350 -21.67 25.43 -7.86
C ASN A 350 -21.69 25.28 -6.33
N GLN A 351 -20.66 25.77 -5.66
CA GLN A 351 -20.53 25.80 -4.21
C GLN A 351 -20.68 27.22 -3.71
N THR A 352 -21.23 27.37 -2.51
CA THR A 352 -21.11 28.58 -1.72
C THR A 352 -19.85 28.46 -0.87
N VAL A 353 -19.00 29.49 -0.90
CA VAL A 353 -17.76 29.51 -0.11
C VAL A 353 -17.92 30.49 1.03
N ASN A 354 -17.90 29.98 2.26
CA ASN A 354 -17.91 30.81 3.46
C ASN A 354 -16.53 31.46 3.64
N VAL A 355 -16.54 32.78 3.82
CA VAL A 355 -15.37 33.56 4.23
C VAL A 355 -15.40 33.66 5.74
N ILE A 356 -14.43 33.09 6.42
CA ILE A 356 -14.26 33.21 7.87
C ILE A 356 -13.36 34.41 8.15
N LEU A 357 -13.82 35.35 8.98
CA LEU A 357 -12.97 36.44 9.47
C LEU A 357 -12.32 36.02 10.80
N LYS A 358 -11.01 36.21 10.90
CA LYS A 358 -10.25 36.11 12.15
C LYS A 358 -9.56 37.45 12.43
N SER A 359 -9.66 37.89 13.67
CA SER A 359 -8.97 39.08 14.15
C SER A 359 -7.73 38.65 14.93
N THR A 360 -6.56 39.17 14.57
CA THR A 360 -5.32 38.81 15.26
C THR A 360 -4.99 39.73 16.43
N ASP A 361 -5.47 40.98 16.42
CA ASP A 361 -5.14 41.99 17.43
C ASP A 361 -6.32 42.91 17.86
N VAL A 362 -7.52 42.76 17.28
CA VAL A 362 -8.69 43.57 17.63
C VAL A 362 -9.68 42.78 18.49
N GLU A 363 -9.75 43.13 19.78
CA GLU A 363 -10.55 42.43 20.80
C GLU A 363 -12.04 42.36 20.47
N ALA A 364 -12.62 43.45 19.96
CA ALA A 364 -14.05 43.50 19.61
C ALA A 364 -14.42 42.51 18.48
N ALA A 365 -13.46 42.24 17.58
CA ALA A 365 -13.67 41.36 16.44
C ALA A 365 -13.43 39.87 16.77
N LYS A 366 -12.79 39.54 17.90
CA LYS A 366 -12.61 38.14 18.36
C LYS A 366 -13.94 37.44 18.66
N SER A 367 -14.98 38.19 19.01
CA SER A 367 -16.33 37.63 19.25
C SER A 367 -16.99 37.00 18.01
N ALA A 368 -16.47 37.32 16.82
CA ALA A 368 -16.89 36.78 15.52
C ALA A 368 -15.90 35.76 14.94
N GLU A 369 -14.83 35.43 15.65
CA GLU A 369 -13.83 34.47 15.20
C GLU A 369 -14.46 33.09 14.94
N GLY A 370 -14.12 32.50 13.79
CA GLY A 370 -14.63 31.19 13.38
C GLY A 370 -16.07 31.19 12.84
N LYS A 371 -16.74 32.34 12.76
CA LYS A 371 -18.06 32.47 12.13
C LYS A 371 -17.94 32.94 10.68
N PRO A 372 -18.86 32.54 9.77
CA PRO A 372 -18.92 33.07 8.41
C PRO A 372 -19.14 34.59 8.45
N TRP A 373 -18.20 35.36 7.92
CA TRP A 373 -18.35 36.80 7.71
C TRP A 373 -19.18 37.11 6.46
N GLY A 374 -19.04 36.30 5.42
CA GLY A 374 -19.79 36.44 4.18
C GLY A 374 -19.64 35.23 3.26
N VAL A 375 -20.36 35.27 2.13
CA VAL A 375 -20.43 34.15 1.18
C VAL A 375 -19.94 34.59 -0.20
N LEU A 376 -19.04 33.82 -0.79
CA LEU A 376 -18.63 33.96 -2.18
C LEU A 376 -19.43 33.02 -3.09
N GLU A 377 -19.89 33.55 -4.23
CA GLU A 377 -20.52 32.80 -5.31
C GLU A 377 -19.78 33.02 -6.64
N LEU A 378 -19.63 31.96 -7.43
CA LEU A 378 -19.05 32.03 -8.76
C LEU A 378 -20.06 32.61 -9.75
N LYS A 379 -19.76 33.80 -10.30
CA LYS A 379 -20.55 34.46 -11.36
C LYS A 379 -19.61 34.99 -12.44
N ASN A 380 -19.87 34.61 -13.69
CA ASN A 380 -19.10 35.04 -14.87
C ASN A 380 -17.59 34.80 -14.74
N GLY A 381 -17.19 33.62 -14.22
CA GLY A 381 -15.77 33.24 -14.06
C GLY A 381 -15.05 33.95 -12.91
N LYS A 382 -15.78 34.58 -11.99
CA LYS A 382 -15.22 35.26 -10.81
C LYS A 382 -15.99 34.89 -9.55
N TRP A 383 -15.29 34.73 -8.44
CA TRP A 383 -15.91 34.57 -7.13
C TRP A 383 -16.27 35.95 -6.57
N ASN A 384 -17.54 36.19 -6.31
CA ASN A 384 -18.07 37.47 -5.86
C ASN A 384 -18.67 37.31 -4.48
N LEU A 385 -18.37 38.24 -3.58
CA LEU A 385 -19.06 38.33 -2.30
C LEU A 385 -20.51 38.75 -2.52
N VAL A 386 -21.46 37.91 -2.11
CA VAL A 386 -22.90 38.11 -2.32
C VAL A 386 -23.68 38.33 -1.02
N ASP A 387 -23.11 37.95 0.13
CA ASP A 387 -23.71 38.16 1.45
C ASP A 387 -22.66 38.61 2.47
N LYS A 388 -23.06 39.46 3.42
CA LYS A 388 -22.26 40.04 4.51
C LYS A 388 -23.05 39.91 5.81
N GLU A 389 -22.85 38.81 6.54
CA GLU A 389 -23.73 38.48 7.67
C GLU A 389 -23.39 39.25 8.96
N ILE A 390 -22.14 39.70 9.15
CA ILE A 390 -21.68 40.09 10.50
C ILE A 390 -21.12 41.53 10.61
N TYR A 391 -20.45 42.09 9.59
CA TYR A 391 -19.92 43.47 9.67
C TYR A 391 -19.81 44.17 8.31
N ASN A 392 -20.43 45.35 8.18
CA ASN A 392 -20.22 46.25 7.03
C ASN A 392 -18.92 47.08 7.13
N PHE A 393 -18.28 47.08 8.30
CA PHE A 393 -17.12 47.90 8.60
C PHE A 393 -16.08 47.13 9.43
N ILE A 394 -14.79 47.34 9.13
CA ILE A 394 -13.66 46.69 9.80
C ILE A 394 -12.79 47.77 10.47
N PRO A 395 -12.61 47.75 11.80
CA PRO A 395 -11.71 48.67 12.51
C PRO A 395 -10.25 48.56 12.07
N THR A 396 -9.43 49.55 12.42
CA THR A 396 -7.96 49.46 12.30
C THR A 396 -7.42 48.26 13.07
N GLY A 397 -6.58 47.46 12.43
CA GLY A 397 -6.02 46.22 13.00
C GLY A 397 -5.52 45.25 11.93
N ASN A 398 -5.17 44.04 12.37
CA ASN A 398 -4.69 42.94 11.54
C ASN A 398 -5.72 41.80 11.53
N TYR A 399 -6.05 41.36 10.32
CA TYR A 399 -7.13 40.42 10.07
C TYR A 399 -6.71 39.35 9.07
N THR A 400 -7.41 38.23 9.12
CA THR A 400 -7.27 37.13 8.17
C THR A 400 -8.64 36.70 7.70
N PHE A 401 -8.83 36.65 6.38
CA PHE A 401 -9.94 35.93 5.76
C PHE A 401 -9.49 34.53 5.38
N GLU A 402 -10.25 33.51 5.77
CA GLU A 402 -10.06 32.13 5.32
C GLU A 402 -11.26 31.67 4.51
N ALA A 403 -11.01 31.08 3.35
CA ALA A 403 -12.03 30.54 2.47
C ALA A 403 -11.58 29.18 1.93
N GLN A 404 -12.41 28.15 2.10
CA GLN A 404 -12.15 26.82 1.55
C GLN A 404 -12.90 26.65 0.24
N PHE A 405 -12.16 26.33 -0.81
CA PHE A 405 -12.69 26.05 -2.13
C PHE A 405 -12.52 24.58 -2.45
N LYS A 406 -13.39 24.06 -3.32
CA LYS A 406 -13.26 22.73 -3.91
C LYS A 406 -13.40 22.77 -5.42
N ASP A 407 -12.68 21.90 -6.12
CA ASP A 407 -12.87 21.69 -7.56
C ASP A 407 -13.97 20.64 -7.85
N SER A 408 -14.16 20.32 -9.14
CA SER A 408 -15.11 19.28 -9.59
C SER A 408 -14.76 17.87 -9.10
N ASN A 409 -13.51 17.63 -8.73
CA ASN A 409 -13.01 16.37 -8.20
C ASN A 409 -13.03 16.36 -6.66
N ASN A 410 -13.63 17.38 -6.04
CA ASN A 410 -13.73 17.59 -4.59
C ASN A 410 -12.36 17.75 -3.88
N ASN A 411 -11.30 18.09 -4.64
CA ASN A 411 -10.01 18.49 -4.07
C ASN A 411 -10.19 19.85 -3.37
N ALA A 412 -9.88 19.91 -2.08
CA ALA A 412 -10.07 21.13 -1.28
C ALA A 412 -8.79 21.97 -1.22
N THR A 413 -8.94 23.30 -1.28
CA THR A 413 -7.86 24.26 -1.02
C THR A 413 -8.35 25.35 -0.10
N ASN A 414 -7.60 25.59 0.97
CA ASN A 414 -7.83 26.73 1.85
C ASN A 414 -7.01 27.91 1.34
N LEU A 415 -7.68 29.01 1.04
CA LEU A 415 -7.05 30.28 0.75
C LEU A 415 -7.09 31.16 1.98
N THR A 416 -5.94 31.77 2.29
CA THR A 416 -5.77 32.69 3.40
C THR A 416 -5.44 34.06 2.83
N PHE A 417 -6.21 35.07 3.23
CA PHE A 417 -5.95 36.45 2.86
C PHE A 417 -5.73 37.29 4.11
N ASP A 418 -4.47 37.67 4.34
CA ASP A 418 -4.06 38.47 5.48
C ASP A 418 -4.11 39.96 5.12
N PHE A 419 -4.81 40.77 5.90
CA PHE A 419 -4.89 42.19 5.62
C PHE A 419 -4.76 43.05 6.86
N LYS A 420 -4.13 44.19 6.66
CA LYS A 420 -4.00 45.24 7.66
C LYS A 420 -4.92 46.39 7.29
N VAL A 421 -5.78 46.80 8.21
CA VAL A 421 -6.52 48.06 8.12
C VAL A 421 -5.70 49.13 8.82
N GLY A 422 -5.29 50.17 8.10
CA GLY A 422 -4.43 51.24 8.61
C GLY A 422 -4.56 52.53 7.82
N GLU A 423 -4.17 53.66 8.45
CA GLU A 423 -4.12 54.99 7.81
C GLU A 423 -3.07 55.08 6.71
#